data_AF-A0A7K0FYF8-F1
#
_entry.id   AF-A0A7K0FYF8-F1
#
_cell.length_a   1.000
_cell.length_b   1.000
_cell.length_c   1.000
_cell.angle_alpha   90.00
_cell.angle_beta   90.00
_cell.angle_gamma   90.00
#
_symmetry.space_group_name_H-M   'P 1'
#
loop_
_entity.id
_entity.type
_entity.pdbx_description
1 polymer ?
#
loop_
_entity_poly.entity_id
_entity_poly.type
_entity_poly.pdbx_seq_one_letter_code
_entity_poly.pdbx_strand_id
1 'polypeptide(L)'
;MKANLRDSLQLGIYKVINPFVKGLIKIGLTPNAVTTIGLILNIGVAVIFVLGAEKTNRGDMSYIGWGGALVLFAGLFDMLDGQVARLGNMSSRFGALYDSVLDRYSEMIMFLGICYYLVSHHYFLSSLFAFIALIGSMMVSYTRARAEGLGVECKGGLMQRPERVVTIGVFAIACGIAGQFLGGDYKIYVPGISFHVFETMSIFTIPITIMALLTNITAVKRLQEAKKGLEAQELAEKKMNNKAALIVGFSLTVGLLSLGAFSAQAQDPSPLHFPVPKDISNQLFYLQRDPNTNTIICQLNVDKNGEVNVKEPVNVFWMRYGDQGEKKDLSYIQRKFAYGILTKSLGKGEFELRFTAHKNLPMYLNKSAADKKYHVFATINNKKMQIERIFLRIEGGSFWLPNVKYVEIKGLDASNPSKVLIERIKV
;
A
#
# COMPACT_ATOMS: atom_id res chain seq x y z
N MET A 1 -32.13 -2.81 -21.09
CA MET A 1 -30.77 -3.13 -20.58
C MET A 1 -30.81 -4.55 -20.03
N LYS A 2 -30.28 -5.54 -20.75
CA LYS A 2 -30.25 -6.94 -20.25
C LYS A 2 -29.24 -6.98 -19.10
N ALA A 3 -29.70 -7.28 -17.89
CA ALA A 3 -28.80 -7.55 -16.76
C ALA A 3 -27.86 -8.68 -17.18
N ASN A 4 -26.55 -8.50 -17.01
CA ASN A 4 -25.61 -9.56 -17.32
C ASN A 4 -25.93 -10.78 -16.45
N LEU A 5 -25.69 -11.99 -16.97
CA LEU A 5 -25.86 -13.25 -16.23
C LEU A 5 -25.17 -13.19 -14.85
N ARG A 6 -24.04 -12.49 -14.78
CA ARG A 6 -23.27 -12.22 -13.57
C ARG A 6 -24.01 -11.37 -12.54
N ASP A 7 -24.67 -10.30 -12.99
CA ASP A 7 -25.44 -9.40 -12.12
C ASP A 7 -26.69 -10.12 -11.57
N SER A 8 -27.31 -10.95 -12.41
CA SER A 8 -28.47 -11.75 -12.03
C SER A 8 -28.09 -12.83 -11.00
N LEU A 9 -26.93 -13.48 -11.17
CA LEU A 9 -26.39 -14.43 -10.19
C LEU A 9 -26.07 -13.73 -8.87
N GLN A 10 -25.44 -12.56 -8.93
CA GLN A 10 -25.06 -11.79 -7.74
C GLN A 10 -26.29 -11.33 -6.95
N LEU A 11 -27.33 -10.87 -7.64
CA LEU A 11 -28.62 -10.54 -7.03
C LEU A 11 -29.30 -11.76 -6.39
N GLY A 12 -29.21 -12.93 -7.03
CA GLY A 12 -29.70 -14.20 -6.46
C GLY A 12 -28.98 -14.57 -5.17
N ILE A 13 -27.65 -14.50 -5.16
CA ILE A 13 -26.82 -14.77 -3.98
C ILE A 13 -27.19 -13.81 -2.83
N TYR A 14 -27.33 -12.51 -3.11
CA TYR A 14 -27.72 -11.55 -2.08
C TYR A 14 -29.12 -11.80 -1.54
N LYS A 15 -30.07 -12.27 -2.35
CA LYS A 15 -31.41 -12.61 -1.87
C LYS A 15 -31.39 -13.74 -0.83
N VAL A 16 -30.45 -14.69 -0.96
CA VAL A 16 -30.27 -15.81 -0.02
C VAL A 16 -29.45 -15.39 1.20
N ILE A 17 -28.37 -14.62 1.02
CA ILE A 17 -27.44 -14.25 2.09
C ILE A 17 -27.99 -13.12 2.98
N ASN A 18 -28.70 -12.12 2.41
CA ASN A 18 -29.11 -10.93 3.15
C ASN A 18 -30.01 -11.21 4.36
N PRO A 19 -30.98 -12.14 4.34
CA PRO A 19 -31.75 -12.51 5.53
C PRO A 19 -30.85 -13.00 6.67
N PHE A 20 -29.84 -13.81 6.35
CA PHE A 20 -28.88 -14.30 7.33
C PHE A 20 -28.02 -13.17 7.90
N VAL A 21 -27.50 -12.29 7.04
CA VAL A 21 -26.73 -11.10 7.44
C VAL A 21 -27.54 -10.19 8.37
N LYS A 22 -28.83 -9.93 8.04
CA LYS A 22 -29.73 -9.17 8.90
C LYS A 22 -29.95 -9.85 10.26
N GLY A 23 -30.04 -11.18 10.27
CA GLY A 23 -30.08 -11.97 11.51
C GLY A 23 -28.84 -11.75 12.37
N LEU A 24 -27.64 -11.85 11.80
CA LEU A 24 -26.39 -11.60 12.51
C LEU A 24 -26.32 -10.18 13.10
N ILE A 25 -26.72 -9.17 12.31
CA ILE A 25 -26.79 -7.77 12.76
C ILE A 25 -27.78 -7.63 13.93
N LYS A 26 -28.95 -8.29 13.86
CA LYS A 26 -29.96 -8.25 14.93
C LYS A 26 -29.47 -8.88 16.23
N ILE A 27 -28.63 -9.91 16.15
CA ILE A 27 -28.01 -10.57 17.31
C ILE A 27 -26.84 -9.71 17.88
N GLY A 28 -26.46 -8.63 17.19
CA GLY A 28 -25.39 -7.73 17.64
C GLY A 28 -23.99 -8.20 17.26
N LEU A 29 -23.86 -9.13 16.31
CA LEU A 29 -22.54 -9.54 15.82
C LEU A 29 -21.90 -8.41 15.01
N THR A 30 -20.70 -8.01 15.44
CA THR A 30 -19.88 -7.03 14.72
C THR A 30 -19.15 -7.71 13.55
N PRO A 31 -18.75 -6.96 12.50
CA PRO A 31 -17.97 -7.52 11.40
C PRO A 31 -16.71 -8.24 11.88
N ASN A 32 -15.96 -7.61 12.80
CA ASN A 32 -14.75 -8.21 13.37
C ASN A 32 -15.04 -9.52 14.09
N ALA A 33 -16.16 -9.63 14.81
CA ALA A 33 -16.55 -10.89 15.46
C ALA A 33 -16.84 -11.99 14.42
N VAL A 34 -17.49 -11.66 13.31
CA VAL A 34 -17.74 -12.60 12.20
C VAL A 34 -16.42 -13.08 11.59
N THR A 35 -15.47 -12.18 11.34
CA THR A 35 -14.11 -12.53 10.88
C THR A 35 -13.40 -13.43 11.90
N THR A 36 -13.48 -13.13 13.20
CA THR A 36 -12.87 -13.97 14.25
C THR A 36 -13.48 -15.37 14.30
N ILE A 37 -14.81 -15.49 14.11
CA ILE A 37 -15.47 -16.79 13.99
C ILE A 37 -14.92 -17.55 12.78
N GLY A 38 -14.76 -16.89 11.63
CA GLY A 38 -14.13 -17.48 10.43
C GLY A 38 -12.73 -18.05 10.72
N LEU A 39 -11.90 -17.32 11.48
CA LEU A 39 -10.60 -17.80 11.94
C LEU A 39 -10.72 -19.04 12.83
N ILE A 40 -11.62 -19.02 13.82
CA ILE A 40 -11.83 -20.17 14.73
C ILE A 40 -12.29 -21.40 13.93
N LEU A 41 -13.17 -21.23 12.95
CA LEU A 41 -13.61 -22.32 12.08
C LEU A 41 -12.44 -22.89 11.25
N ASN A 42 -11.55 -22.04 10.72
CA ASN A 42 -10.35 -22.50 10.01
C ASN A 42 -9.32 -23.19 10.93
N ILE A 43 -9.22 -22.78 12.20
CA ILE A 43 -8.49 -23.56 13.22
C ILE A 43 -9.14 -24.94 13.39
N GLY A 44 -10.47 -24.99 13.44
CA GLY A 44 -11.24 -26.24 13.45
C GLY A 44 -10.94 -27.14 12.24
N VAL A 45 -10.83 -26.57 11.04
CA VAL A 45 -10.42 -27.31 9.83
C VAL A 45 -9.05 -27.96 10.04
N ALA A 46 -8.07 -27.19 10.51
CA ALA A 46 -6.73 -27.72 10.76
C ALA A 46 -6.76 -28.84 11.80
N VAL A 47 -7.56 -28.69 12.87
CA VAL A 47 -7.75 -29.72 13.89
C VAL A 47 -8.37 -30.99 13.30
N ILE A 48 -9.37 -30.89 12.41
CA ILE A 48 -9.95 -32.07 11.73
C ILE A 48 -8.88 -32.81 10.93
N PHE A 49 -8.07 -32.09 10.14
CA PHE A 49 -6.98 -32.71 9.39
C PHE A 49 -5.92 -33.33 10.32
N VAL A 50 -5.52 -32.67 11.40
CA VAL A 50 -4.57 -33.24 12.37
C VAL A 50 -5.15 -34.48 13.05
N LEU A 51 -6.41 -34.46 13.46
CA LEU A 51 -7.07 -35.62 14.05
C LEU A 51 -7.19 -36.78 13.06
N GLY A 52 -7.49 -36.49 11.78
CA GLY A 52 -7.48 -37.50 10.73
C GLY A 52 -6.08 -38.10 10.56
N ALA A 53 -5.04 -37.27 10.60
CA ALA A 53 -3.64 -37.72 10.52
C ALA A 53 -3.26 -38.70 11.63
N GLU A 54 -3.72 -38.45 12.86
CA GLU A 54 -3.33 -39.22 14.04
C GLU A 54 -4.24 -40.42 14.33
N LYS A 55 -5.54 -40.32 14.03
CA LYS A 55 -6.53 -41.32 14.42
C LYS A 55 -6.91 -42.29 13.31
N THR A 56 -6.58 -41.98 12.07
CA THR A 56 -6.99 -42.80 10.93
C THR A 56 -5.80 -43.36 10.16
N ASN A 57 -6.10 -44.34 9.32
CA ASN A 57 -5.13 -44.92 8.41
C ASN A 57 -5.27 -44.28 7.02
N ARG A 58 -4.26 -44.47 6.18
CA ARG A 58 -4.15 -43.90 4.83
C ARG A 58 -5.39 -44.11 3.93
N GLY A 59 -6.19 -45.14 4.17
CA GLY A 59 -7.42 -45.45 3.44
C GLY A 59 -8.71 -44.85 3.99
N ASP A 60 -8.69 -44.05 5.06
CA ASP A 60 -9.89 -43.37 5.57
C ASP A 60 -9.94 -41.91 5.08
N MET A 61 -10.85 -41.65 4.15
CA MET A 61 -11.01 -40.31 3.55
C MET A 61 -12.06 -39.45 4.28
N SER A 62 -12.67 -39.96 5.36
CA SER A 62 -13.80 -39.29 6.03
C SER A 62 -13.41 -37.92 6.60
N TYR A 63 -12.24 -37.82 7.24
CA TYR A 63 -11.74 -36.58 7.81
C TYR A 63 -11.41 -35.52 6.76
N ILE A 64 -10.96 -35.94 5.57
CA ILE A 64 -10.80 -35.02 4.43
C ILE A 64 -12.16 -34.47 4.02
N GLY A 65 -13.18 -35.33 3.91
CA GLY A 65 -14.55 -34.91 3.58
C GLY A 65 -15.13 -33.90 4.58
N TRP A 66 -15.03 -34.19 5.88
CA TRP A 66 -15.47 -33.30 6.95
C TRP A 66 -14.66 -31.99 7.01
N GLY A 67 -13.34 -32.08 6.79
CA GLY A 67 -12.47 -30.91 6.67
C GLY A 67 -12.93 -30.02 5.51
N GLY A 68 -13.23 -30.62 4.36
CA GLY A 68 -13.77 -29.92 3.18
C GLY A 68 -15.11 -29.23 3.42
N ALA A 69 -16.03 -29.91 4.11
CA ALA A 69 -17.31 -29.32 4.51
C ALA A 69 -17.12 -28.11 5.42
N LEU A 70 -16.22 -28.22 6.40
CA LEU A 70 -15.92 -27.11 7.31
C LEU A 70 -15.18 -25.97 6.60
N VAL A 71 -14.31 -26.24 5.61
CA VAL A 71 -13.68 -25.20 4.76
C VAL A 71 -14.74 -24.37 4.03
N LEU A 72 -15.70 -25.02 3.37
CA LEU A 72 -16.77 -24.30 2.68
C LEU A 72 -17.63 -23.50 3.66
N PHE A 73 -17.96 -24.09 4.81
CA PHE A 73 -18.74 -23.42 5.85
C PHE A 73 -18.00 -22.20 6.43
N ALA A 74 -16.71 -22.33 6.74
CA ALA A 74 -15.86 -21.23 7.21
C ALA A 74 -15.76 -20.12 6.17
N GLY A 75 -15.59 -20.48 4.89
CA GLY A 75 -15.55 -19.53 3.78
C GLY A 75 -16.83 -18.70 3.62
N LEU A 76 -17.98 -19.18 4.12
CA LEU A 76 -19.20 -18.35 4.17
C LEU A 76 -19.04 -17.20 5.17
N PHE A 77 -18.47 -17.43 6.35
CA PHE A 77 -18.27 -16.38 7.37
C PHE A 77 -17.33 -15.29 6.87
N ASP A 78 -16.28 -15.67 6.14
CA ASP A 78 -15.35 -14.76 5.48
C ASP A 78 -16.00 -13.90 4.38
N MET A 79 -17.13 -14.34 3.81
CA MET A 79 -17.91 -13.53 2.86
C MET A 79 -18.97 -12.67 3.57
N LEU A 80 -19.40 -13.09 4.75
CA LEU A 80 -20.47 -12.46 5.53
C LEU A 80 -19.99 -11.21 6.26
N ASP A 81 -18.76 -11.17 6.76
CA ASP A 81 -18.25 -10.03 7.53
C ASP A 81 -18.31 -8.70 6.76
N GLY A 82 -17.93 -8.70 5.48
CA GLY A 82 -18.01 -7.53 4.60
C GLY A 82 -19.46 -7.14 4.30
N GLN A 83 -20.39 -8.10 4.26
CA GLN A 83 -21.82 -7.80 4.12
C GLN A 83 -22.41 -7.24 5.42
N VAL A 84 -22.03 -7.79 6.58
CA VAL A 84 -22.40 -7.28 7.90
C VAL A 84 -21.88 -5.85 8.07
N ALA A 85 -20.65 -5.56 7.63
CA ALA A 85 -20.09 -4.21 7.65
C ALA A 85 -20.89 -3.23 6.77
N ARG A 86 -21.23 -3.63 5.54
CA ARG A 86 -21.98 -2.80 4.59
C ARG A 86 -23.44 -2.59 5.01
N LEU A 87 -24.17 -3.66 5.29
CA LEU A 87 -25.60 -3.60 5.65
C LEU A 87 -25.83 -3.07 7.06
N GLY A 88 -24.87 -3.29 7.97
CA GLY A 88 -24.91 -2.78 9.34
C GLY A 88 -24.37 -1.36 9.51
N ASN A 89 -23.88 -0.70 8.44
CA ASN A 89 -23.18 0.59 8.51
C ASN A 89 -22.00 0.59 9.51
N MET A 90 -21.29 -0.54 9.62
CA MET A 90 -20.16 -0.77 10.54
C MET A 90 -18.81 -0.84 9.83
N SER A 91 -18.71 -0.39 8.57
CA SER A 91 -17.47 -0.37 7.80
C SER A 91 -16.42 0.54 8.43
N SER A 92 -15.20 0.03 8.63
CA SER A 92 -14.08 0.82 9.16
C SER A 92 -12.75 0.43 8.49
N ARG A 93 -11.79 1.37 8.49
CA ARG A 93 -10.44 1.13 7.94
C ARG A 93 -9.70 0.03 8.73
N PHE A 94 -9.86 0.01 10.05
CA PHE A 94 -9.29 -1.03 10.89
C PHE A 94 -9.95 -2.38 10.61
N GLY A 95 -11.29 -2.43 10.48
CA GLY A 95 -12.00 -3.66 10.14
C GLY A 95 -11.53 -4.27 8.83
N ALA A 96 -11.35 -3.45 7.77
CA ALA A 96 -10.80 -3.92 6.50
C ALA A 96 -9.37 -4.49 6.63
N LEU A 97 -8.52 -3.86 7.46
CA LEU A 97 -7.18 -4.39 7.76
C LEU A 97 -7.26 -5.70 8.57
N TYR A 98 -8.14 -5.75 9.57
CA TYR A 98 -8.35 -6.89 10.46
C TYR A 98 -8.83 -8.12 9.68
N ASP A 99 -9.88 -7.96 8.88
CA ASP A 99 -10.40 -8.94 7.90
C ASP A 99 -9.28 -9.48 7.02
N SER A 100 -8.62 -8.58 6.29
CA SER A 100 -7.53 -8.97 5.40
C SER A 100 -6.43 -9.73 6.13
N VAL A 101 -6.06 -9.37 7.37
CA VAL A 101 -4.98 -10.04 8.14
C VAL A 101 -5.42 -11.41 8.61
N LEU A 102 -6.62 -11.53 9.17
CA LEU A 102 -7.12 -12.81 9.65
C LEU A 102 -7.36 -13.79 8.52
N ASP A 103 -7.81 -13.35 7.34
CA ASP A 103 -7.90 -14.17 6.14
C ASP A 103 -6.61 -14.94 5.82
N ARG A 104 -5.47 -14.25 5.94
CA ARG A 104 -4.15 -14.82 5.70
C ARG A 104 -3.80 -15.86 6.75
N TYR A 105 -4.08 -15.58 8.03
CA TYR A 105 -3.89 -16.56 9.10
C TYR A 105 -4.80 -17.77 8.93
N SER A 106 -6.08 -17.56 8.61
CA SER A 106 -7.06 -18.62 8.33
C SER A 106 -6.57 -19.55 7.22
N GLU A 107 -6.13 -19.01 6.08
CA GLU A 107 -5.58 -19.81 4.99
C GLU A 107 -4.30 -20.57 5.40
N MET A 108 -3.36 -19.91 6.09
CA MET A 108 -2.11 -20.54 6.55
C MET A 108 -2.38 -21.70 7.51
N ILE A 109 -3.30 -21.52 8.45
CA ILE A 109 -3.67 -22.55 9.44
C ILE A 109 -4.37 -23.73 8.74
N MET A 110 -5.30 -23.46 7.84
CA MET A 110 -5.94 -24.50 7.02
C MET A 110 -4.91 -25.32 6.23
N PHE A 111 -4.00 -24.66 5.50
CA PHE A 111 -2.95 -25.35 4.75
C PHE A 111 -1.97 -26.11 5.64
N LEU A 112 -1.67 -25.61 6.84
CA LEU A 112 -0.87 -26.34 7.82
C LEU A 112 -1.50 -27.69 8.15
N GLY A 113 -2.80 -27.72 8.43
CA GLY A 113 -3.53 -28.97 8.68
C GLY A 113 -3.49 -29.92 7.48
N ILE A 114 -3.74 -29.41 6.26
CA ILE A 114 -3.69 -30.20 5.03
C ILE A 114 -2.28 -30.79 4.82
N CYS A 115 -1.23 -29.98 4.94
CA CYS A 115 0.15 -30.42 4.79
C CYS A 115 0.51 -31.48 5.84
N TYR A 116 0.10 -31.29 7.09
CA TYR A 116 0.32 -32.25 8.17
C TYR A 116 -0.34 -33.59 7.84
N TYR A 117 -1.63 -33.60 7.50
CA TYR A 117 -2.36 -34.81 7.11
C TYR A 117 -1.69 -35.56 5.96
N LEU A 118 -1.25 -34.83 4.92
CA LEU A 118 -0.60 -35.41 3.76
C LEU A 118 0.75 -36.03 4.12
N VAL A 119 1.57 -35.36 4.94
CA VAL A 119 2.88 -35.90 5.35
C VAL A 119 2.72 -37.13 6.23
N SER A 120 1.84 -37.08 7.22
CA SER A 120 1.63 -38.20 8.16
C SER A 120 1.18 -39.48 7.46
N HIS A 121 0.42 -39.36 6.37
CA HIS A 121 -0.01 -40.50 5.54
C HIS A 121 0.94 -40.84 4.38
N HIS A 122 2.18 -40.34 4.40
CA HIS A 122 3.21 -40.57 3.39
C HIS A 122 2.84 -40.08 1.97
N TYR A 123 2.06 -39.00 1.86
CA TYR A 123 1.81 -38.25 0.63
C TYR A 123 2.75 -37.05 0.50
N PHE A 124 4.06 -37.29 0.63
CA PHE A 124 5.07 -36.22 0.69
C PHE A 124 5.00 -35.26 -0.51
N LEU A 125 4.93 -35.79 -1.73
CA LEU A 125 4.90 -34.97 -2.95
C LEU A 125 3.63 -34.09 -3.01
N SER A 126 2.48 -34.64 -2.62
CA SER A 126 1.22 -33.87 -2.54
C SER A 126 1.28 -32.80 -1.46
N SER A 127 1.91 -33.08 -0.31
CA SER A 127 2.15 -32.07 0.73
C SER A 127 3.04 -30.93 0.24
N LEU A 128 4.09 -31.25 -0.52
CA LEU A 128 4.96 -30.25 -1.13
C LEU A 128 4.17 -29.32 -2.07
N PHE A 129 3.29 -29.88 -2.90
CA PHE A 129 2.41 -29.07 -3.76
C PHE A 129 1.39 -28.25 -2.96
N ALA A 130 0.83 -28.79 -1.87
CA ALA A 130 -0.03 -28.02 -0.97
C ALA A 130 0.73 -26.83 -0.35
N PHE A 131 1.99 -27.03 0.05
CA PHE A 131 2.84 -25.97 0.56
C PHE A 131 3.18 -24.92 -0.52
N ILE A 132 3.45 -25.34 -1.76
CA ILE A 132 3.64 -24.42 -2.90
C ILE A 132 2.34 -23.63 -3.19
N ALA A 133 1.18 -24.26 -3.03
CA ALA A 133 -0.11 -23.58 -3.14
C ALA A 133 -0.31 -22.54 -2.04
N LEU A 134 0.10 -22.83 -0.81
CA LEU A 134 0.13 -21.86 0.28
C LEU A 134 1.02 -20.65 -0.06
N ILE A 135 2.26 -20.88 -0.53
CA ILE A 135 3.16 -19.80 -0.97
C ILE A 135 2.47 -18.93 -2.04
N GLY A 136 1.92 -19.57 -3.07
CA GLY A 136 1.22 -18.87 -4.14
C GLY A 136 0.01 -18.08 -3.62
N SER A 137 -0.77 -18.65 -2.69
CA SER A 137 -1.92 -17.98 -2.07
C SER A 137 -1.52 -16.67 -1.37
N MET A 138 -0.45 -16.75 -0.58
CA MET A 138 0.12 -15.59 0.11
C MET A 138 0.63 -14.54 -0.87
N MET A 139 1.32 -14.96 -1.93
CA MET A 139 1.86 -14.05 -2.94
C MET A 139 0.79 -13.38 -3.80
N VAL A 140 -0.33 -14.06 -4.09
CA VAL A 140 -1.49 -13.46 -4.78
C VAL A 140 -2.04 -12.29 -3.95
N SER A 141 -2.22 -12.49 -2.65
CA SER A 141 -2.76 -11.48 -1.73
C SER A 141 -1.77 -10.35 -1.48
N TYR A 142 -0.49 -10.68 -1.23
CA TYR A 142 0.55 -9.69 -0.94
C TYR A 142 0.82 -8.77 -2.14
N THR A 143 0.97 -9.34 -3.34
CA THR A 143 1.25 -8.57 -4.56
C THR A 143 0.14 -7.55 -4.82
N ARG A 144 -1.13 -7.94 -4.62
CA ARG A 144 -2.27 -7.02 -4.72
C ARG A 144 -2.19 -5.90 -3.68
N ALA A 145 -2.06 -6.26 -2.40
CA ALA A 145 -2.03 -5.26 -1.33
C ALA A 145 -0.86 -4.28 -1.49
N ARG A 146 0.30 -4.77 -1.96
CA ARG A 146 1.48 -3.94 -2.22
C ARG A 146 1.29 -3.04 -3.44
N ALA A 147 0.70 -3.54 -4.52
CA ALA A 147 0.39 -2.73 -5.70
C ALA A 147 -0.62 -1.62 -5.37
N GLU A 148 -1.70 -1.96 -4.67
CA GLU A 148 -2.71 -0.98 -4.23
C GLU A 148 -2.10 0.07 -3.28
N GLY A 149 -1.18 -0.34 -2.40
CA GLY A 149 -0.41 0.57 -1.54
C GLY A 149 0.56 1.49 -2.30
N LEU A 150 0.92 1.16 -3.53
CA LEU A 150 1.68 2.01 -4.46
C LEU A 150 0.78 2.81 -5.40
N GLY A 151 -0.55 2.73 -5.24
CA GLY A 151 -1.53 3.47 -6.04
C GLY A 151 -1.92 2.80 -7.36
N VAL A 152 -1.63 1.50 -7.54
CA VAL A 152 -2.04 0.74 -8.72
C VAL A 152 -3.07 -0.31 -8.34
N GLU A 153 -4.26 -0.24 -8.93
CA GLU A 153 -5.28 -1.26 -8.71
C GLU A 153 -4.90 -2.60 -9.35
N CYS A 154 -5.03 -3.69 -8.59
CA CYS A 154 -4.66 -5.04 -9.05
C CYS A 154 -5.75 -6.04 -8.66
N LYS A 155 -6.85 -6.06 -9.44
CA LYS A 155 -8.09 -6.81 -9.13
C LYS A 155 -8.25 -8.14 -9.92
N GLY A 156 -7.38 -8.40 -10.90
CA GLY A 156 -7.45 -9.57 -11.78
C GLY A 156 -6.84 -10.85 -11.20
N GLY A 157 -6.87 -11.95 -11.96
CA GLY A 157 -6.22 -13.22 -11.61
C GLY A 157 -7.17 -14.43 -11.64
N LEU A 158 -6.64 -15.59 -12.00
CA LEU A 158 -7.41 -16.83 -12.19
C LEU A 158 -7.70 -17.58 -10.88
N MET A 159 -6.90 -17.35 -9.85
CA MET A 159 -6.98 -18.12 -8.59
C MET A 159 -7.03 -17.19 -7.38
N GLN A 160 -8.15 -16.47 -7.25
CA GLN A 160 -8.41 -15.61 -6.09
C GLN A 160 -8.94 -16.46 -4.92
N ARG A 161 -9.27 -15.80 -3.82
CA ARG A 161 -9.65 -16.49 -2.58
C ARG A 161 -10.91 -17.37 -2.74
N PRO A 162 -12.02 -16.90 -3.33
CA PRO A 162 -13.21 -17.75 -3.50
C PRO A 162 -12.91 -19.01 -4.31
N GLU A 163 -12.13 -18.90 -5.39
CA GLU A 163 -11.77 -20.04 -6.23
C GLU A 163 -10.95 -21.07 -5.46
N ARG A 164 -10.03 -20.63 -4.58
CA ARG A 164 -9.23 -21.53 -3.74
C ARG A 164 -10.07 -22.25 -2.69
N VAL A 165 -10.91 -21.50 -1.96
CA VAL A 165 -11.79 -22.08 -0.93
C VAL A 165 -12.74 -23.10 -1.53
N VAL A 166 -13.35 -22.79 -2.68
CA VAL A 166 -14.23 -23.71 -3.41
C VAL A 166 -13.45 -24.93 -3.89
N THR A 167 -12.25 -24.75 -4.46
CA THR A 167 -11.41 -25.87 -4.91
C THR A 167 -11.07 -26.81 -3.76
N ILE A 168 -10.56 -26.29 -2.65
CA ILE A 168 -10.19 -27.12 -1.49
C ILE A 168 -11.44 -27.83 -0.93
N GLY A 169 -12.51 -27.09 -0.67
CA GLY A 169 -13.69 -27.63 -0.02
C GLY A 169 -14.45 -28.67 -0.86
N VAL A 170 -14.73 -28.36 -2.13
CA VAL A 170 -15.50 -29.26 -3.02
C VAL A 170 -14.72 -30.55 -3.28
N PHE A 171 -13.43 -30.46 -3.60
CA PHE A 171 -12.65 -31.66 -3.90
C PHE A 171 -12.29 -32.48 -2.66
N ALA A 172 -12.20 -31.86 -1.49
CA ALA A 172 -12.11 -32.58 -0.22
C ALA A 172 -13.38 -33.38 0.08
N ILE A 173 -14.56 -32.77 -0.06
CA ILE A 173 -15.86 -33.47 0.08
C ILE A 173 -15.97 -34.60 -0.95
N ALA A 174 -15.64 -34.32 -2.22
CA ALA A 174 -15.66 -35.32 -3.27
C ALA A 174 -14.73 -36.50 -2.95
N CYS A 175 -13.54 -36.24 -2.39
CA CYS A 175 -12.61 -37.28 -1.95
C CYS A 175 -13.19 -38.12 -0.80
N GLY A 176 -13.82 -37.48 0.20
CA GLY A 176 -14.47 -38.19 1.31
C GLY A 176 -15.63 -39.08 0.85
N ILE A 177 -16.48 -38.58 -0.05
CA ILE A 177 -17.59 -39.34 -0.65
C ILE A 177 -17.04 -40.48 -1.52
N ALA A 178 -16.08 -40.20 -2.40
CA ALA A 178 -15.48 -41.22 -3.25
C ALA A 178 -14.80 -42.33 -2.44
N GLY A 179 -14.20 -42.01 -1.29
CA GLY A 179 -13.66 -43.01 -0.37
C GLY A 179 -14.70 -44.02 0.13
N GLN A 180 -15.97 -43.62 0.28
CA GLN A 180 -17.04 -44.53 0.69
C GLN A 180 -17.48 -45.48 -0.44
N PHE A 181 -17.40 -45.04 -1.70
CA PHE A 181 -17.85 -45.82 -2.87
C PHE A 181 -16.74 -46.66 -3.50
N LEU A 182 -15.53 -46.10 -3.65
CA LEU A 182 -14.39 -46.74 -4.31
C LEU A 182 -13.49 -47.51 -3.31
N GLY A 183 -13.60 -47.20 -2.01
CA GLY A 183 -12.60 -47.54 -1.01
C GLY A 183 -11.44 -46.53 -1.02
N GLY A 184 -10.84 -46.24 0.14
CA GLY A 184 -9.76 -45.25 0.21
C GLY A 184 -8.42 -45.73 -0.34
N ASP A 185 -8.23 -47.05 -0.48
CA ASP A 185 -7.02 -47.66 -1.06
C ASP A 185 -7.15 -47.99 -2.55
N TYR A 186 -8.18 -47.47 -3.23
CA TYR A 186 -8.35 -47.68 -4.66
C TYR A 186 -7.19 -47.04 -5.45
N LYS A 187 -6.58 -47.83 -6.34
CA LYS A 187 -5.40 -47.45 -7.13
C LYS A 187 -5.54 -47.88 -8.58
N ILE A 188 -5.18 -46.99 -9.50
CA ILE A 188 -5.10 -47.30 -10.93
C ILE A 188 -3.63 -47.37 -11.34
N TYR A 189 -3.29 -48.46 -12.02
CA TYR A 189 -1.98 -48.75 -12.55
C TYR A 189 -2.02 -48.68 -14.07
N VAL A 190 -0.99 -48.07 -14.66
CA VAL A 190 -0.79 -48.08 -16.11
C VAL A 190 0.45 -48.92 -16.41
N PRO A 191 0.35 -49.97 -17.24
CA PRO A 191 1.51 -50.78 -17.62
C PRO A 191 2.64 -49.91 -18.18
N GLY A 192 3.85 -50.05 -17.64
CA GLY A 192 5.03 -49.27 -18.03
C GLY A 192 5.33 -48.02 -17.20
N ILE A 193 4.48 -47.65 -16.24
CA ILE A 193 4.72 -46.54 -15.30
C ILE A 193 4.98 -47.10 -13.91
N SER A 194 6.10 -46.70 -13.27
CA SER A 194 6.55 -47.21 -11.96
C SER A 194 5.82 -46.63 -10.75
N PHE A 195 4.91 -45.68 -10.96
CA PHE A 195 4.10 -45.05 -9.91
C PHE A 195 2.60 -45.19 -10.21
N HIS A 196 1.76 -45.19 -9.17
CA HIS A 196 0.31 -45.22 -9.32
C HIS A 196 -0.17 -43.91 -9.97
N VAL A 197 -0.94 -44.02 -11.06
CA VAL A 197 -1.39 -42.85 -11.84
C VAL A 197 -2.56 -42.14 -11.15
N PHE A 198 -3.34 -42.90 -10.37
CA PHE A 198 -4.46 -42.38 -9.59
C PHE A 198 -4.62 -43.20 -8.32
N GLU A 199 -4.80 -42.52 -7.20
CA GLU A 199 -5.30 -43.09 -5.94
C GLU A 199 -6.58 -42.33 -5.55
N THR A 200 -7.43 -42.85 -4.67
CA THR A 200 -8.62 -42.09 -4.21
C THR A 200 -8.27 -40.68 -3.71
N MET A 201 -7.13 -40.56 -3.02
CA MET A 201 -6.60 -39.29 -2.54
C MET A 201 -6.26 -38.29 -3.68
N SER A 202 -6.03 -38.76 -4.90
CA SER A 202 -5.80 -37.94 -6.08
C SER A 202 -6.98 -37.01 -6.41
N ILE A 203 -8.20 -37.37 -6.00
CA ILE A 203 -9.39 -36.50 -6.14
C ILE A 203 -9.19 -35.19 -5.40
N PHE A 204 -8.50 -35.20 -4.26
CA PHE A 204 -8.20 -34.00 -3.49
C PHE A 204 -6.86 -33.37 -3.90
N THR A 205 -5.82 -34.19 -4.14
CA THR A 205 -4.45 -33.67 -4.32
C THR A 205 -4.15 -33.16 -5.74
N ILE A 206 -4.79 -33.69 -6.78
CA ILE A 206 -4.62 -33.16 -8.15
C ILE A 206 -5.15 -31.71 -8.24
N PRO A 207 -6.37 -31.38 -7.78
CA PRO A 207 -6.85 -30.00 -7.75
C PRO A 207 -5.97 -29.06 -6.94
N ILE A 208 -5.42 -29.52 -5.80
CA ILE A 208 -4.46 -28.72 -5.02
C ILE A 208 -3.18 -28.47 -5.82
N THR A 209 -2.69 -29.47 -6.56
CA THR A 209 -1.51 -29.33 -7.42
C THR A 209 -1.75 -28.33 -8.54
N ILE A 210 -2.91 -28.38 -9.20
CA ILE A 210 -3.30 -27.39 -10.21
C ILE A 210 -3.42 -26.00 -9.57
N MET A 211 -4.05 -25.90 -8.40
CA MET A 211 -4.14 -24.66 -7.63
C MET A 211 -2.75 -24.10 -7.32
N ALA A 212 -1.79 -24.95 -6.95
CA ALA A 212 -0.41 -24.54 -6.68
C ALA A 212 0.24 -23.84 -7.87
N LEU A 213 0.06 -24.37 -9.08
CA LEU A 213 0.55 -23.76 -10.30
C LEU A 213 -0.19 -22.45 -10.60
N LEU A 214 -1.53 -22.46 -10.52
CA LEU A 214 -2.36 -21.31 -10.88
C LEU A 214 -2.21 -20.12 -9.92
N THR A 215 -2.04 -20.35 -8.61
CA THR A 215 -1.79 -19.28 -7.64
C THR A 215 -0.45 -18.59 -7.91
N ASN A 216 0.61 -19.36 -8.16
CA ASN A 216 1.94 -18.80 -8.45
C ASN A 216 1.97 -18.07 -9.81
N ILE A 217 1.35 -18.64 -10.85
CA ILE A 217 1.16 -17.95 -12.14
C ILE A 217 0.38 -16.64 -11.93
N THR A 218 -0.68 -16.68 -11.12
CA THR A 218 -1.49 -15.48 -10.83
C THR A 218 -0.66 -14.41 -10.10
N ALA A 219 0.17 -14.79 -9.13
CA ALA A 219 1.04 -13.86 -8.42
C ALA A 219 2.02 -13.16 -9.37
N VAL A 220 2.67 -13.91 -10.27
CA VAL A 220 3.58 -13.36 -11.28
C VAL A 220 2.85 -12.43 -12.24
N LYS A 221 1.67 -12.83 -12.73
CA LYS A 221 0.85 -11.98 -13.61
C LYS A 221 0.46 -10.66 -12.92
N ARG A 222 0.03 -10.72 -11.66
CA ARG A 222 -0.27 -9.51 -10.87
C ARG A 222 0.94 -8.59 -10.71
N LEU A 223 2.14 -9.17 -10.51
CA LEU A 223 3.38 -8.38 -10.43
C LEU A 223 3.67 -7.67 -11.76
N GLN A 224 3.49 -8.36 -12.89
CA GLN A 224 3.68 -7.78 -14.22
C GLN A 224 2.63 -6.70 -14.53
N GLU A 225 1.37 -6.90 -14.14
CA GLU A 225 0.31 -5.90 -14.25
C GLU A 225 0.63 -4.66 -13.41
N ALA A 226 1.08 -4.85 -12.16
CA ALA A 226 1.50 -3.78 -11.28
C ALA A 226 2.67 -2.98 -11.89
N LYS A 227 3.68 -3.67 -12.46
CA LYS A 227 4.79 -3.02 -13.17
C LYS A 227 4.28 -2.12 -14.30
N LYS A 228 3.40 -2.62 -15.17
CA LYS A 228 2.83 -1.84 -16.27
C LYS A 228 2.06 -0.62 -15.76
N GLY A 229 1.28 -0.79 -14.68
CA GLY A 229 0.54 0.30 -14.04
C GLY A 229 1.45 1.39 -13.49
N LEU A 230 2.54 1.00 -12.81
CA LEU A 230 3.54 1.94 -12.28
C LEU A 230 4.28 2.68 -13.39
N GLU A 231 4.74 1.97 -14.43
CA GLU A 231 5.41 2.58 -15.59
C GLU A 231 4.48 3.58 -16.31
N ALA A 232 3.19 3.26 -16.41
CA ALA A 232 2.20 4.17 -16.99
C ALA A 232 2.00 5.44 -16.14
N GLN A 233 2.00 5.31 -14.80
CA GLN A 233 1.95 6.45 -13.88
C GLN A 233 3.20 7.34 -14.04
N GLU A 234 4.39 6.75 -14.03
CA GLU A 234 5.64 7.49 -14.24
C GLU A 234 5.69 8.18 -15.62
N LEU A 235 5.20 7.52 -16.67
CA LEU A 235 5.13 8.12 -18.00
C LEU A 235 4.10 9.24 -18.08
N ALA A 236 2.96 9.11 -17.41
CA ALA A 236 1.95 10.17 -17.32
C ALA A 236 2.51 11.40 -16.59
N GLU A 237 3.24 11.20 -15.50
CA GLU A 237 3.95 12.27 -14.79
C GLU A 237 4.99 12.95 -15.69
N LYS A 238 5.81 12.19 -16.42
CA LYS A 238 6.76 12.74 -17.40
C LYS A 238 6.08 13.51 -18.53
N LYS A 239 5.00 12.98 -19.11
CA LYS A 239 4.25 13.65 -20.20
C LYS A 239 3.56 14.92 -19.72
N MET A 240 3.02 14.92 -18.50
CA MET A 240 2.42 16.11 -17.91
C MET A 240 3.47 17.20 -17.69
N ASN A 241 4.65 16.83 -17.20
CA ASN A 241 5.78 17.75 -17.07
C ASN A 241 6.27 18.26 -18.44
N ASN A 242 6.36 17.40 -19.45
CA ASN A 242 6.78 17.81 -20.80
C ASN A 242 5.73 18.69 -21.49
N LYS A 243 4.43 18.42 -21.34
CA LYS A 243 3.37 19.29 -21.85
C LYS A 243 3.35 20.64 -21.14
N ALA A 244 3.53 20.66 -19.83
CA ALA A 244 3.69 21.91 -19.08
C ALA A 244 4.91 22.70 -19.60
N ALA A 245 6.05 22.03 -19.82
CA ALA A 245 7.23 22.67 -20.41
C ALA A 245 6.99 23.15 -21.86
N LEU A 246 6.25 22.40 -22.68
CA LEU A 246 5.95 22.77 -24.07
C LEU A 246 4.95 23.92 -24.17
N ILE A 247 3.94 23.97 -23.29
CA ILE A 247 2.96 25.07 -23.20
C ILE A 247 3.64 26.35 -22.70
N VAL A 248 4.56 26.25 -21.73
CA VAL A 248 5.41 27.37 -21.30
C VAL A 248 6.33 27.80 -22.45
N GLY A 249 6.92 26.87 -23.19
CA GLY A 249 7.74 27.15 -24.37
C GLY A 249 6.97 27.83 -25.51
N PHE A 250 5.73 27.39 -25.78
CA PHE A 250 4.87 27.97 -26.82
C PHE A 250 4.33 29.35 -26.43
N SER A 251 4.11 29.58 -25.14
CA SER A 251 3.76 30.90 -24.60
C SER A 251 4.94 31.87 -24.66
N LEU A 252 6.18 31.37 -24.52
CA LEU A 252 7.40 32.15 -24.75
C LEU A 252 7.60 32.48 -26.25
N THR A 253 7.31 31.55 -27.18
CA THR A 253 7.51 31.82 -28.62
C THR A 253 6.48 32.76 -29.22
N VAL A 254 5.24 32.80 -28.71
CA VAL A 254 4.25 33.83 -29.11
C VAL A 254 4.62 35.21 -28.51
N GLY A 255 5.32 35.25 -27.37
CA GLY A 255 5.89 36.48 -26.83
C GLY A 255 7.15 36.98 -27.56
N LEU A 256 7.90 36.09 -28.24
CA LEU A 256 9.18 36.40 -28.87
C LEU A 256 9.11 36.81 -30.36
N LEU A 257 7.93 36.85 -30.99
CA LEU A 257 7.77 37.48 -32.31
C LEU A 257 7.84 39.02 -32.28
N SER A 258 8.29 39.61 -31.18
CA SER A 258 8.50 41.06 -31.04
C SER A 258 9.94 41.50 -30.75
N LEU A 259 10.92 40.60 -30.65
CA LEU A 259 12.33 41.01 -30.46
C LEU A 259 13.28 40.13 -31.27
N GLY A 260 14.12 40.81 -32.05
CA GLY A 260 14.97 40.25 -33.10
C GLY A 260 16.07 39.30 -32.65
N ALA A 261 16.59 38.62 -33.67
CA ALA A 261 17.77 37.77 -33.75
C ALA A 261 18.75 37.84 -32.57
N PHE A 262 18.97 36.70 -31.90
CA PHE A 262 20.28 36.37 -31.35
C PHE A 262 20.56 34.85 -31.46
N SER A 263 21.78 34.59 -31.90
CA SER A 263 22.44 33.31 -32.12
C SER A 263 22.54 32.45 -30.86
N ALA A 264 22.34 31.13 -31.02
CA ALA A 264 22.48 30.14 -29.97
C ALA A 264 23.96 29.89 -29.65
N GLN A 265 24.48 30.58 -28.62
CA GLN A 265 25.69 30.18 -27.92
C GLN A 265 25.28 29.22 -26.78
N ALA A 266 25.95 28.08 -26.68
CA ALA A 266 25.83 27.18 -25.53
C ALA A 266 26.24 27.91 -24.25
N GLN A 267 25.28 28.24 -23.40
CA GLN A 267 25.50 29.03 -22.18
C GLN A 267 24.79 28.35 -21.02
N ASP A 268 25.56 28.15 -19.94
CA ASP A 268 25.15 27.77 -18.58
C ASP A 268 23.72 28.28 -18.28
N PRO A 269 22.75 27.45 -17.84
CA PRO A 269 21.37 27.90 -17.71
C PRO A 269 21.32 29.12 -16.79
N SER A 270 21.03 30.27 -17.41
CA SER A 270 20.85 31.56 -16.76
C SER A 270 19.86 31.42 -15.60
N PRO A 271 20.04 32.18 -14.51
CA PRO A 271 19.40 31.91 -13.22
C PRO A 271 17.88 31.86 -13.38
N LEU A 272 17.28 30.71 -13.05
CA LEU A 272 15.84 30.59 -12.86
C LEU A 272 15.43 31.69 -11.87
N HIS A 273 14.66 32.68 -12.33
CA HIS A 273 14.15 33.73 -11.46
C HIS A 273 13.03 33.12 -10.61
N PHE A 274 13.38 32.74 -9.38
CA PHE A 274 12.43 32.11 -8.48
C PHE A 274 11.43 33.13 -7.91
N PRO A 275 10.12 32.85 -7.95
CA PRO A 275 9.13 33.72 -7.34
C PRO A 275 9.34 33.76 -5.82
N VAL A 276 9.16 34.94 -5.22
CA VAL A 276 9.12 35.08 -3.76
C VAL A 276 7.66 34.95 -3.33
N PRO A 277 7.31 33.99 -2.46
CA PRO A 277 5.95 33.89 -1.92
C PRO A 277 5.53 35.19 -1.25
N LYS A 278 4.33 35.68 -1.58
CA LYS A 278 3.71 36.86 -0.97
C LYS A 278 2.38 36.46 -0.31
N ASP A 279 1.98 37.22 0.71
CA ASP A 279 0.66 37.13 1.36
C ASP A 279 0.32 35.78 2.01
N ILE A 280 1.32 35.05 2.50
CA ILE A 280 1.13 33.84 3.29
C ILE A 280 1.20 34.17 4.79
N SER A 281 0.05 34.17 5.45
CA SER A 281 -0.03 34.35 6.90
C SER A 281 0.80 33.29 7.63
N ASN A 282 1.52 33.69 8.68
CA ASN A 282 2.33 32.79 9.50
C ASN A 282 3.35 31.93 8.72
N GLN A 283 3.86 32.42 7.57
CA GLN A 283 4.96 31.78 6.89
C GLN A 283 6.21 31.80 7.78
N LEU A 284 6.82 30.63 7.97
CA LEU A 284 8.09 30.50 8.68
C LEU A 284 9.25 30.67 7.71
N PHE A 285 9.29 29.82 6.68
CA PHE A 285 10.28 29.86 5.61
C PHE A 285 9.78 29.09 4.40
N TYR A 286 10.50 29.16 3.29
CA TYR A 286 10.16 28.42 2.09
C TYR A 286 11.36 27.72 1.45
N LEU A 287 11.09 26.66 0.69
CA LEU A 287 12.08 25.84 0.02
C LEU A 287 11.85 25.81 -1.49
N GLN A 288 12.92 26.03 -2.24
CA GLN A 288 12.96 26.01 -3.69
C GLN A 288 14.07 25.09 -4.19
N ARG A 289 13.94 24.58 -5.41
CA ARG A 289 14.95 23.69 -6.00
C ARG A 289 15.02 23.83 -7.51
N ASP A 290 16.19 23.62 -8.08
CA ASP A 290 16.29 23.48 -9.53
C ASP A 290 15.76 22.13 -10.02
N PRO A 291 15.15 22.05 -11.22
CA PRO A 291 14.70 23.16 -12.08
C PRO A 291 13.25 23.61 -11.76
N ASN A 292 12.70 23.25 -10.60
CA ASN A 292 11.29 23.42 -10.29
C ASN A 292 11.01 24.75 -9.55
N THR A 293 10.32 25.67 -10.22
CA THR A 293 9.95 26.98 -9.66
C THR A 293 8.84 26.92 -8.61
N ASN A 294 8.12 25.79 -8.51
CA ASN A 294 7.16 25.59 -7.43
C ASN A 294 7.88 25.61 -6.09
N THR A 295 7.23 26.20 -5.10
CA THR A 295 7.85 26.49 -3.81
C THR A 295 7.15 25.71 -2.73
N ILE A 296 7.91 25.08 -1.86
CA ILE A 296 7.37 24.46 -0.65
C ILE A 296 7.33 25.51 0.44
N ILE A 297 6.17 25.68 1.04
CA ILE A 297 5.96 26.63 2.13
C ILE A 297 5.90 25.85 3.43
N CYS A 298 6.69 26.29 4.41
CA CYS A 298 6.57 25.87 5.80
C CYS A 298 5.84 26.99 6.56
N GLN A 299 4.62 26.70 6.99
CA GLN A 299 3.73 27.64 7.67
C GLN A 299 3.53 27.18 9.11
N LEU A 300 3.47 28.11 10.06
CA LEU A 300 3.10 27.80 11.44
C LEU A 300 1.65 27.32 11.49
N ASN A 301 1.44 26.18 12.13
CA ASN A 301 0.12 25.61 12.34
C ASN A 301 -0.44 26.10 13.67
N VAL A 302 -1.41 27.01 13.59
CA VAL A 302 -2.13 27.57 14.74
C VAL A 302 -3.58 27.12 14.72
N ASP A 303 -4.15 26.95 15.91
CA ASP A 303 -5.58 26.69 16.07
C ASP A 303 -6.42 27.97 15.89
N LYS A 304 -7.74 27.86 16.09
CA LYS A 304 -8.67 29.00 15.96
C LYS A 304 -8.41 30.12 16.97
N ASN A 305 -7.70 29.83 18.05
CA ASN A 305 -7.36 30.78 19.11
C ASN A 305 -5.95 31.39 18.91
N GLY A 306 -5.22 30.97 17.87
CA GLY A 306 -3.86 31.42 17.59
C GLY A 306 -2.78 30.67 18.36
N GLU A 307 -3.13 29.59 19.07
CA GLU A 307 -2.17 28.74 19.78
C GLU A 307 -1.55 27.72 18.83
N VAL A 308 -0.24 27.47 18.98
CA VAL A 308 0.49 26.54 18.10
C VAL A 308 0.08 25.11 18.39
N ASN A 309 -0.22 24.35 17.34
CA ASN A 309 -0.51 22.93 17.47
C ASN A 309 0.75 22.17 17.92
N VAL A 310 0.74 21.66 19.16
CA VAL A 310 1.90 21.00 19.77
C VAL A 310 2.28 19.69 19.06
N LYS A 311 1.32 19.00 18.44
CA LYS A 311 1.57 17.72 17.73
C LYS A 311 2.17 17.95 16.34
N GLU A 312 1.66 18.95 15.63
CA GLU A 312 2.09 19.30 14.27
C GLU A 312 2.23 20.82 14.13
N PRO A 313 3.30 21.44 14.67
CA PRO A 313 3.43 22.90 14.73
C PRO A 313 3.74 23.55 13.39
N VAL A 314 4.07 22.75 12.36
CA VAL A 314 4.40 23.23 11.02
C VAL A 314 3.54 22.50 10.00
N ASN A 315 2.75 23.25 9.24
CA ASN A 315 2.08 22.75 8.05
C ASN A 315 2.99 22.99 6.82
N VAL A 316 3.07 21.98 5.95
CA VAL A 316 3.92 22.02 4.75
C VAL A 316 3.09 21.74 3.52
N PHE A 317 3.12 22.64 2.54
CA PHE A 317 2.37 22.55 1.29
C PHE A 317 3.14 23.17 0.12
N TRP A 318 2.69 22.88 -1.10
CA TRP A 318 3.18 23.47 -2.34
C TRP A 318 2.44 24.76 -2.68
N MET A 319 3.19 25.76 -3.12
CA MET A 319 2.73 26.88 -3.94
C MET A 319 3.12 26.63 -5.39
N ARG A 320 2.13 26.46 -6.26
CA ARG A 320 2.32 26.16 -7.68
C ARG A 320 2.16 27.40 -8.54
N TYR A 321 3.25 28.03 -8.93
CA TYR A 321 3.21 29.27 -9.72
C TYR A 321 2.83 29.03 -11.19
N GLY A 322 2.98 27.80 -11.69
CA GLY A 322 2.44 27.41 -13.00
C GLY A 322 0.91 27.34 -13.05
N ASP A 323 0.27 27.14 -11.89
CA ASP A 323 -1.19 26.96 -11.74
C ASP A 323 -1.79 28.17 -10.97
N GLN A 324 -1.52 29.39 -11.40
CA GLN A 324 -2.00 30.65 -10.77
C GLN A 324 -1.66 30.84 -9.27
N GLY A 325 -0.67 30.12 -8.73
CA GLY A 325 -0.27 30.23 -7.33
C GLY A 325 -1.11 29.38 -6.37
N GLU A 326 -1.79 28.34 -6.85
CA GLU A 326 -2.64 27.48 -6.02
C GLU A 326 -1.84 26.77 -4.89
N LYS A 327 -2.46 26.71 -3.70
CA LYS A 327 -1.98 25.94 -2.55
C LYS A 327 -2.36 24.48 -2.69
N LYS A 328 -1.39 23.56 -2.62
CA LYS A 328 -1.65 22.12 -2.70
C LYS A 328 -0.88 21.35 -1.64
N ASP A 329 -1.57 20.44 -0.95
CA ASP A 329 -0.93 19.60 0.06
C ASP A 329 0.14 18.66 -0.50
N LEU A 330 1.12 18.33 0.34
CA LEU A 330 2.09 17.27 0.05
C LEU A 330 1.40 15.91 -0.02
N SER A 331 1.76 15.09 -1.01
CA SER A 331 1.36 13.68 -1.04
C SER A 331 1.97 12.90 0.14
N TYR A 332 1.39 11.75 0.47
CA TYR A 332 1.88 10.90 1.57
C TYR A 332 3.37 10.56 1.41
N ILE A 333 3.80 10.23 0.19
CA ILE A 333 5.18 9.86 -0.11
C ILE A 333 6.11 11.07 0.07
N GLN A 334 5.72 12.24 -0.46
CA GLN A 334 6.52 13.47 -0.32
C GLN A 334 6.67 13.87 1.15
N ARG A 335 5.59 13.76 1.94
CA ARG A 335 5.59 14.07 3.36
C ARG A 335 6.45 13.08 4.16
N LYS A 336 6.46 11.80 3.80
CA LYS A 336 7.18 10.78 4.60
C LYS A 336 8.67 10.67 4.26
N PHE A 337 9.05 10.93 3.01
CA PHE A 337 10.40 10.63 2.52
C PHE A 337 11.18 11.85 2.00
N ALA A 338 10.51 12.98 1.71
CA ALA A 338 11.15 14.15 1.13
C ALA A 338 11.02 15.39 2.03
N TYR A 339 9.91 16.10 1.91
CA TYR A 339 9.70 17.46 2.42
C TYR A 339 8.96 17.52 3.75
N GLY A 340 8.68 16.38 4.37
CA GLY A 340 8.09 16.38 5.71
C GLY A 340 9.02 17.01 6.72
N ILE A 341 8.43 17.63 7.73
CA ILE A 341 9.12 18.14 8.91
C ILE A 341 8.80 17.20 10.07
N LEU A 342 9.83 16.53 10.58
CA LEU A 342 9.80 15.82 11.84
C LEU A 342 9.90 16.84 12.97
N THR A 343 9.01 16.73 13.95
CA THR A 343 8.95 17.65 15.09
C THR A 343 9.22 16.90 16.39
N LYS A 344 10.01 17.50 17.27
CA LYS A 344 10.19 17.09 18.66
C LYS A 344 10.01 18.30 19.58
N SER A 345 9.10 18.22 20.55
CA SER A 345 8.92 19.31 21.53
C SER A 345 10.08 19.35 22.52
N LEU A 346 10.60 20.55 22.80
CA LEU A 346 11.66 20.80 23.78
C LEU A 346 11.11 21.40 25.10
N GLY A 347 9.79 21.63 25.17
CA GLY A 347 9.15 22.32 26.29
C GLY A 347 9.15 23.84 26.12
N LYS A 348 8.35 24.55 26.93
CA LYS A 348 8.22 26.03 26.92
C LYS A 348 7.83 26.65 25.56
N GLY A 349 7.16 25.87 24.70
CA GLY A 349 6.74 26.32 23.38
C GLY A 349 7.86 26.31 22.33
N GLU A 350 8.98 25.62 22.60
CA GLU A 350 10.07 25.41 21.65
C GLU A 350 9.97 24.02 21.00
N PHE A 351 10.31 23.95 19.72
CA PHE A 351 10.28 22.71 18.95
C PHE A 351 11.55 22.54 18.12
N GLU A 352 12.12 21.34 18.14
CA GLU A 352 13.15 20.92 17.21
C GLU A 352 12.47 20.39 15.93
N LEU A 353 12.90 20.91 14.78
CA LEU A 353 12.41 20.57 13.45
C LEU A 353 13.53 19.94 12.63
N ARG A 354 13.24 18.84 11.93
CA ARG A 354 14.17 18.20 10.99
C ARG A 354 13.46 17.83 9.70
N PHE A 355 14.12 17.99 8.56
CA PHE A 355 13.60 17.43 7.32
C PHE A 355 13.64 15.90 7.33
N THR A 356 12.62 15.26 6.78
CA THR A 356 12.59 13.80 6.62
C THR A 356 13.75 13.29 5.77
N ALA A 357 14.12 14.02 4.72
CA ALA A 357 15.22 13.67 3.82
C ALA A 357 16.62 13.99 4.36
N HIS A 358 16.74 14.94 5.31
CA HIS A 358 18.03 15.39 5.80
C HIS A 358 17.98 15.69 7.30
N LYS A 359 18.28 14.66 8.10
CA LYS A 359 18.15 14.70 9.56
C LYS A 359 19.34 15.35 10.28
N ASN A 360 20.42 15.68 9.55
CA ASN A 360 21.68 16.16 10.12
C ASN A 360 21.72 17.68 10.31
N LEU A 361 20.69 18.41 9.88
CA LEU A 361 20.53 19.84 10.10
C LEU A 361 19.30 20.08 10.99
N PRO A 362 19.45 20.12 12.32
CA PRO A 362 18.36 20.50 13.21
C PRO A 362 18.05 21.99 13.06
N MET A 363 16.77 22.30 12.99
CA MET A 363 16.24 23.66 13.03
C MET A 363 15.37 23.80 14.29
N TYR A 364 15.18 25.01 14.78
CA TYR A 364 14.49 25.27 16.03
C TYR A 364 13.40 26.31 15.82
N LEU A 365 12.16 25.94 16.11
CA LEU A 365 11.01 26.83 16.12
C LEU A 365 10.83 27.40 17.53
N ASN A 366 10.98 28.70 17.67
CA ASN A 366 10.72 29.42 18.92
C ASN A 366 10.28 30.86 18.64
N LYS A 367 9.83 31.56 19.69
CA LYS A 367 9.47 32.97 19.58
C LYS A 367 10.73 33.83 19.54
N SER A 368 10.84 34.70 18.54
CA SER A 368 11.93 35.68 18.50
C SER A 368 11.74 36.71 19.60
N ALA A 369 12.85 37.10 20.23
CA ALA A 369 12.86 38.16 21.25
C ALA A 369 12.53 39.54 20.65
N ALA A 370 12.76 39.75 19.35
CA ALA A 370 12.59 41.04 18.69
C ALA A 370 11.13 41.38 18.39
N ASP A 371 10.36 40.43 17.87
CA ASP A 371 8.98 40.66 17.39
C ASP A 371 7.92 39.79 18.09
N LYS A 372 8.34 38.92 19.03
CA LYS A 372 7.50 37.96 19.75
C LYS A 372 6.75 36.96 18.86
N LYS A 373 7.09 36.86 17.56
CA LYS A 373 6.52 35.89 16.61
C LYS A 373 7.37 34.63 16.54
N TYR A 374 6.75 33.54 16.12
CA TYR A 374 7.45 32.28 15.90
C TYR A 374 8.27 32.34 14.62
N HIS A 375 9.55 31.99 14.75
CA HIS A 375 10.50 31.91 13.65
C HIS A 375 11.31 30.61 13.74
N VAL A 376 11.90 30.21 12.63
CA VAL A 376 12.75 29.01 12.56
C VAL A 376 14.21 29.42 12.49
N PHE A 377 15.01 28.91 13.42
CA PHE A 377 16.43 29.19 13.54
C PHE A 377 17.27 27.95 13.24
N ALA A 378 18.41 28.12 12.58
CA ALA A 378 19.42 27.09 12.45
C ALA A 378 20.82 27.65 12.73
N THR A 379 21.72 26.77 13.15
CA THR A 379 23.14 27.09 13.26
C THR A 379 23.85 26.49 12.06
N ILE A 380 24.37 27.33 11.17
CA ILE A 380 25.08 26.93 9.95
C ILE A 380 26.45 27.60 10.00
N ASN A 381 27.53 26.81 9.84
CA ASN A 381 28.91 27.31 9.93
C ASN A 381 29.17 28.14 11.20
N ASN A 382 28.71 27.65 12.36
CA ASN A 382 28.76 28.30 13.67
C ASN A 382 28.03 29.65 13.79
N LYS A 383 27.17 30.01 12.82
CA LYS A 383 26.32 31.21 12.88
C LYS A 383 24.87 30.82 13.08
N LYS A 384 24.23 31.39 14.10
CA LYS A 384 22.80 31.21 14.35
C LYS A 384 22.02 32.21 13.51
N MET A 385 21.14 31.72 12.65
CA MET A 385 20.35 32.56 11.74
C MET A 385 18.88 32.14 11.73
N GLN A 386 18.00 33.13 11.58
CA GLN A 386 16.59 32.95 11.27
C GLN A 386 16.45 32.62 9.79
N ILE A 387 15.89 31.45 9.46
CA ILE A 387 15.78 30.97 8.08
C ILE A 387 14.61 31.65 7.39
N GLU A 388 14.82 32.16 6.18
CA GLU A 388 13.75 32.69 5.32
C GLU A 388 13.56 31.84 4.06
N ARG A 389 14.68 31.40 3.46
CA ARG A 389 14.69 30.62 2.22
C ARG A 389 15.76 29.54 2.25
N ILE A 390 15.37 28.34 1.83
CA ILE A 390 16.29 27.25 1.51
C ILE A 390 16.22 26.99 0.01
N PHE A 391 17.36 26.90 -0.65
CA PHE A 391 17.47 26.68 -2.08
C PHE A 391 18.39 25.49 -2.39
N LEU A 392 17.91 24.55 -3.20
CA LEU A 392 18.68 23.38 -3.61
C LEU A 392 19.09 23.49 -5.08
N ARG A 393 20.40 23.54 -5.34
CA ARG A 393 20.95 23.42 -6.70
C ARG A 393 21.11 21.93 -7.02
N ILE A 394 20.33 21.44 -7.97
CA ILE A 394 20.37 20.04 -8.42
C ILE A 394 21.04 19.99 -9.81
N GLU A 395 22.02 19.11 -9.97
CA GLU A 395 22.75 18.91 -11.21
C GLU A 395 22.73 17.43 -11.60
N GLY A 396 21.67 17.02 -12.31
CA GLY A 396 21.44 15.62 -12.69
C GLY A 396 20.88 14.75 -11.55
N GLY A 397 20.96 13.43 -11.72
CA GLY A 397 20.37 12.44 -10.82
C GLY A 397 18.96 11.97 -11.24
N SER A 398 18.39 11.06 -10.46
CA SER A 398 17.02 10.55 -10.67
C SER A 398 16.01 11.32 -9.84
N PHE A 399 14.71 11.21 -10.15
CA PHE A 399 13.66 11.88 -9.36
C PHE A 399 13.68 11.49 -7.88
N TRP A 400 14.08 10.26 -7.56
CA TRP A 400 14.17 9.74 -6.19
C TRP A 400 15.50 10.03 -5.50
N LEU A 401 16.58 10.20 -6.28
CA LEU A 401 17.93 10.49 -5.81
C LEU A 401 18.54 11.60 -6.68
N PRO A 402 18.12 12.86 -6.47
CA PRO A 402 18.69 13.99 -7.18
C PRO A 402 20.14 14.23 -6.72
N ASN A 403 21.02 14.59 -7.65
CA ASN A 403 22.38 14.96 -7.32
C ASN A 403 22.40 16.44 -6.89
N VAL A 404 22.40 16.68 -5.58
CA VAL A 404 22.36 18.03 -5.01
C VAL A 404 23.78 18.59 -4.95
N LYS A 405 24.08 19.59 -5.79
CA LYS A 405 25.41 20.24 -5.83
C LYS A 405 25.70 21.04 -4.57
N TYR A 406 24.71 21.79 -4.11
CA TYR A 406 24.76 22.54 -2.85
C TYR A 406 23.35 22.93 -2.39
N VAL A 407 23.25 23.20 -1.09
CA VAL A 407 22.10 23.85 -0.46
C VAL A 407 22.52 25.25 -0.05
N GLU A 408 21.78 26.26 -0.50
CA GLU A 408 21.93 27.65 -0.09
C GLU A 408 20.83 28.01 0.89
N ILE A 409 21.19 28.60 2.02
CA ILE A 409 20.27 29.00 3.07
C ILE A 409 20.42 30.51 3.25
N LYS A 410 19.32 31.23 3.02
CA LYS A 410 19.23 32.67 3.19
C LYS A 410 18.33 32.98 4.39
N GLY A 411 18.74 33.96 5.18
CA GLY A 411 18.04 34.35 6.38
C GLY A 411 18.61 35.60 7.03
N LEU A 412 18.19 35.87 8.26
CA LEU A 412 18.63 37.01 9.07
C LEU A 412 19.52 36.53 10.22
N ASP A 413 20.53 37.30 10.60
CA ASP A 413 21.35 37.01 11.78
C ASP A 413 20.48 37.07 13.05
N ALA A 414 20.54 36.04 13.89
CA ALA A 414 19.75 35.98 15.11
C ALA A 414 20.13 37.08 16.12
N SER A 415 21.36 37.60 16.05
CA SER A 415 21.86 38.67 16.94
C SER A 415 21.63 40.07 16.36
N ASN A 416 21.49 40.18 15.04
CA ASN A 416 21.23 41.44 14.35
C ASN A 416 20.23 41.20 13.19
N PRO A 417 18.91 41.31 13.46
CA PRO A 417 17.87 41.02 12.48
C PRO A 417 17.91 41.85 11.20
N SER A 418 18.66 42.96 11.15
CA SER A 418 18.84 43.78 9.95
C SER A 418 19.90 43.22 8.99
N LYS A 419 20.70 42.25 9.43
CA LYS A 419 21.79 41.67 8.64
C LYS A 419 21.34 40.38 7.96
N VAL A 420 21.29 40.40 6.63
CA VAL A 420 21.02 39.22 5.81
C VAL A 420 22.27 38.33 5.75
N LEU A 421 22.09 37.03 6.02
CA LEU A 421 23.11 36.00 5.90
C LEU A 421 22.72 35.02 4.78
N ILE A 422 23.71 34.64 3.99
CA ILE A 422 23.60 33.58 2.98
C ILE A 422 24.73 32.60 3.22
N GLU A 423 24.38 31.36 3.53
CA GLU A 423 25.34 30.28 3.79
C GLU A 423 25.09 29.14 2.80
N ARG A 424 26.18 28.49 2.34
CA ARG A 424 26.10 27.36 1.41
C ARG A 424 26.71 26.11 2.03
N ILE A 425 25.98 25.01 1.93
CA ILE A 425 26.39 23.68 2.38
C ILE A 425 26.56 22.81 1.13
N LYS A 426 27.76 22.27 0.92
CA LYS A 426 27.96 21.21 -0.09
C LYS A 426 27.40 19.90 0.46
N VAL A 427 26.63 19.19 -0.35
CA VAL A 427 25.94 17.94 0.01
C VAL A 427 26.61 16.76 -0.67
#